data_AF-A0A0M2P5S6-F1
#
_entry.id   AF-A0A0M2P5S6-F1
#
_cell.length_a   1.000
_cell.length_b   1.000
_cell.length_c   1.000
_cell.angle_alpha   90.00
_cell.angle_beta   90.00
_cell.angle_gamma   90.00
#
_symmetry.space_group_name_H-M   'P 1'
#
loop_
_entity.id
_entity.type
_entity.pdbx_description
1 polymer ?
#
loop_
_entity_poly.entity_id
_entity_poly.type
_entity_poly.pdbx_seq_one_letter_code
_entity_poly.pdbx_strand_id
1 'polypeptide(L)' 'MMHCVINGDNFTFENPLNIQEILQTLGLDEKRVIVEHNKKLIKQNQFQDYIVNDKDCLELLEFVGGG' A
#
# COMPACT_ATOMS: atom_id res chain seq x y z
N MET A 1 15.65 -5.38 5.85
CA MET A 1 14.31 -5.41 6.45
C MET A 1 13.76 -4.01 6.45
N MET A 2 12.53 -3.86 5.96
CA MET A 2 11.73 -2.64 5.98
C MET A 2 10.57 -2.86 6.95
N HIS A 3 10.39 -1.96 7.91
CA HIS A 3 9.23 -1.94 8.81
C HIS A 3 8.31 -0.80 8.39
N CYS A 4 7.03 -1.07 8.14
CA CYS A 4 6.06 -0.04 7.76
C CYS A 4 4.73 -0.28 8.48
N VAL A 5 3.87 0.74 8.45
CA VAL A 5 2.51 0.64 9.00
C VAL A 5 1.53 0.59 7.83
N ILE A 6 0.63 -0.39 7.82
CA ILE A 6 -0.42 -0.50 6.81
C ILE A 6 -1.76 -0.61 7.55
N ASN A 7 -2.68 0.33 7.33
CA ASN A 7 -3.98 0.39 8.02
C ASN A 7 -3.87 0.33 9.55
N GLY A 8 -2.81 0.93 10.12
CA GLY A 8 -2.53 0.92 11.56
C GLY A 8 -1.79 -0.31 12.09
N ASP A 9 -1.61 -1.37 11.29
CA ASP A 9 -0.89 -2.59 11.67
C ASP A 9 0.58 -2.56 11.22
N ASN A 10 1.47 -3.18 11.99
CA ASN A 10 2.89 -3.24 11.67
C ASN A 10 3.21 -4.39 10.70
N PHE A 11 3.85 -4.06 9.58
CA PHE A 11 4.34 -5.02 8.59
C PHE A 11 5.86 -4.97 8.48
N THR A 12 6.46 -6.13 8.17
CA THR A 12 7.90 -6.24 7.90
C THR A 12 8.13 -6.97 6.58
N PHE A 13 8.94 -6.38 5.71
CA PHE A 13 9.36 -6.95 4.43
C PHE A 13 10.88 -7.04 4.37
N GLU A 14 11.43 -7.91 3.53
CA GLU A 14 12.88 -8.07 3.42
C GLU A 14 13.58 -6.82 2.85
N ASN A 15 12.97 -6.22 1.83
CA ASN A 15 13.47 -5.05 1.09
C ASN A 15 12.34 -4.00 0.92
N PRO A 16 12.69 -2.74 0.61
CA PRO A 16 11.71 -1.78 0.11
C PRO A 16 10.97 -2.32 -1.11
N LEU A 17 9.67 -2.07 -1.15
CA LEU A 17 8.77 -2.53 -2.22
C LEU A 17 8.01 -1.32 -2.76
N ASN A 18 7.63 -1.39 -4.03
CA ASN A 18 6.64 -0.43 -4.54
C ASN A 18 5.23 -0.79 -4.03
N ILE A 19 4.29 0.15 -4.16
CA ILE A 19 2.91 -0.05 -3.72
C ILE A 19 2.27 -1.27 -4.42
N GLN A 20 2.56 -1.47 -5.71
CA GLN A 20 2.03 -2.59 -6.49
C GLN A 20 2.43 -3.96 -5.89
N GLU A 21 3.70 -4.13 -5.53
CA GLU A 21 4.25 -5.34 -4.93
C GLU A 21 3.66 -5.59 -3.54
N ILE A 22 3.43 -4.53 -2.76
CA ILE A 22 2.77 -4.65 -1.45
C ILE A 22 1.33 -5.14 -1.63
N LEU A 23 0.55 -4.53 -2.52
CA LEU A 23 -0.83 -4.95 -2.78
C LEU A 23 -0.89 -6.43 -3.22
N GLN A 24 0.01 -6.85 -4.11
CA GLN A 24 0.11 -8.25 -4.53
C GLN A 24 0.46 -9.18 -3.37
N THR A 25 1.40 -8.78 -2.51
CA THR A 25 1.80 -9.56 -1.32
C THR A 25 0.64 -9.72 -0.34
N LEU A 26 -0.21 -8.70 -0.21
CA LEU A 26 -1.40 -8.73 0.64
C LEU A 26 -2.61 -9.39 -0.03
N GLY A 27 -2.49 -9.80 -1.31
CA GLY A 27 -3.58 -10.42 -2.07
C GLY A 27 -4.72 -9.47 -2.46
N LEU A 28 -4.43 -8.16 -2.54
CA LEU A 28 -5.40 -7.12 -2.84
C LEU A 28 -5.43 -6.80 -4.35
N ASP A 29 -6.64 -6.56 -4.87
CA ASP A 29 -6.83 -6.10 -6.24
C ASP A 29 -6.61 -4.58 -6.33
N GLU A 30 -5.55 -4.16 -7.03
CA GLU A 30 -5.19 -2.76 -7.26
C GLU A 30 -6.36 -1.92 -7.80
N LYS A 31 -7.28 -2.54 -8.56
CA LYS A 31 -8.44 -1.85 -9.15
C LYS A 31 -9.52 -1.53 -8.13
N ARG A 32 -9.50 -2.19 -6.97
CA ARG A 32 -10.49 -2.08 -5.91
C ARG A 32 -9.99 -1.32 -4.69
N VAL A 33 -8.71 -0.92 -4.69
CA VAL A 33 -8.05 -0.23 -3.58
C VAL A 33 -7.75 1.22 -3.95
N ILE A 34 -8.03 2.12 -3.02
CA ILE A 34 -7.47 3.47 -2.96
C ILE A 34 -6.27 3.44 -2.02
N VAL A 35 -5.14 3.98 -2.47
CA VAL A 35 -3.90 4.00 -1.68
C VAL A 35 -3.54 5.42 -1.28
N GLU A 36 -3.34 5.64 0.01
CA GLU A 36 -2.66 6.79 0.57
C GLU A 36 -1.29 6.37 1.10
N HIS A 37 -0.23 7.09 0.71
CA HIS A 37 1.13 6.90 1.20
C HIS A 37 1.56 8.15 1.94
N ASN A 38 1.83 8.04 3.24
CA ASN A 38 2.24 9.17 4.09
C ASN A 38 1.33 10.41 3.95
N LYS A 39 0.00 10.21 4.02
CA LYS A 39 -1.02 11.28 3.86
C LYS A 39 -1.13 11.86 2.46
N LYS A 40 -0.60 11.17 1.45
CA LYS A 40 -0.70 11.54 0.04
C LYS A 40 -1.40 10.45 -0.75
N LEU A 41 -2.53 10.77 -1.38
CA LEU A 41 -3.20 9.87 -2.31
C LEU A 41 -2.31 9.60 -3.53
N ILE A 42 -2.11 8.31 -3.82
CA ILE A 42 -1.34 7.85 -4.98
C ILE A 42 -2.32 7.35 -6.04
N LYS A 43 -2.12 7.77 -7.29
CA LYS A 43 -2.95 7.29 -8.40
C LYS A 43 -2.51 5.88 -8.78
N GLN A 44 -3.47 5.03 -9.17
CA GLN A 44 -3.21 3.62 -9.56
C GLN A 44 -2.08 3.48 -10.59
N ASN A 45 -2.04 4.35 -11.61
CA ASN A 45 -1.00 4.30 -12.64
C ASN A 45 0.42 4.67 -12.14
N GLN A 46 0.56 5.05 -10.87
CA GLN A 46 1.84 5.38 -10.23
C GLN A 46 2.26 4.34 -9.20
N PHE A 47 1.48 3.28 -8.95
CA PHE A 47 1.79 2.31 -7.89
C PHE A 47 3.14 1.60 -8.06
N GLN A 48 3.62 1.44 -9.29
CA GLN A 48 4.94 0.86 -9.57
C GLN A 48 6.09 1.85 -9.33
N ASP A 49 5.83 3.15 -9.34
CA ASP A 49 6.85 4.20 -9.21
C ASP A 49 7.09 4.64 -7.76
N TYR A 50 6.12 4.40 -6.87
CA TYR A 50 6.20 4.82 -5.47
C TYR A 50 6.73 3.68 -4.61
N ILE A 51 7.98 3.83 -4.18
CA ILE A 51 8.65 2.94 -3.23
C ILE A 51 8.21 3.29 -1.81
N VAL A 52 7.76 2.29 -1.08
CA VAL A 52 7.52 2.35 0.36
C VAL A 52 8.83 1.98 1.04
N ASN A 53 9.24 2.81 1.99
CA ASN A 53 10.49 2.66 2.73
C ASN A 53 10.23 2.37 4.21
N ASP A 54 11.32 2.15 4.95
CA ASP A 54 11.24 1.99 6.40
C ASP A 54 10.55 3.19 7.06
N LYS A 55 9.61 2.90 7.95
CA LYS A 55 8.74 3.81 8.71
C LYS A 55 7.69 4.56 7.92
N ASP A 56 7.49 4.21 6.65
CA ASP A 56 6.37 4.74 5.89
C ASP A 56 5.03 4.15 6.37
N CYS A 57 3.96 4.91 6.11
CA CYS A 57 2.59 4.51 6.39
C CYS A 57 1.78 4.42 5.10
N LEU A 58 1.01 3.34 4.96
CA LEU A 58 -0.02 3.17 3.94
C LEU A 58 -1.40 3.09 4.56
N GLU A 59 -2.37 3.78 3.96
CA GLU A 59 -3.80 3.50 4.15
C GLU A 59 -4.34 2.91 2.85
N LEU A 60 -4.89 1.70 2.94
CA LEU A 60 -5.45 0.90 1.86
C LEU A 60 -6.95 0.77 2.09
N LEU A 61 -7.73 1.53 1.33
CA LEU A 61 -9.19 1.55 1.44
C LEU A 61 -9.81 0.79 0.28
N GLU A 62 -10.49 -0.32 0.57
CA GLU A 62 -11.27 -1.05 -0.42
C GLU A 62 -12.70 -0.50 -0.54
N PHE A 63 -13.23 -0.52 -1.76
CA PHE A 63 -14.65 -0.31 -1.95
C PHE A 63 -15.44 -1.48 -1.36
N VAL A 64 -16.12 -1.23 -0.24
CA VAL A 64 -17.18 -2.12 0.24
C VAL A 64 -18.40 -1.94 -0.66
N GLY A 65 -18.63 -2.90 -1.55
CA GLY A 65 -19.82 -2.90 -2.40
C GLY A 65 -21.08 -3.05 -1.54
N GLY A 66 -21.78 -1.94 -1.30
CA GLY A 66 -23.15 -1.93 -0.79
C GLY A 66 -24.09 -1.71 -1.97
N GLY A 67 -25.13 -2.53 -2.08
CA GLY A 67 -26.24 -2.31 -3.02
C GLY A 67 -27.02 -1.04 -2.74
#